data_AF-A0A0D2SH41-F1
#
_entry.id   AF-A0A0D2SH41-F1
#
_cell.length_a   1.000
_cell.length_b   1.000
_cell.length_c   1.000
_cell.angle_alpha   90.00
_cell.angle_beta   90.00
_cell.angle_gamma   90.00
#
_symmetry.space_group_name_H-M   'P 1'
#
loop_
_entity.id
_entity.type
_entity.pdbx_description
1 polymer ?
#
loop_
_entity_poly.entity_id
_entity_poly.type
_entity_poly.pdbx_seq_one_letter_code
_entity_poly.pdbx_strand_id
1 'polypeptide(L)'
;MDPSLSQNLEEYSASSTTIKFDRPLPLLRGPIPAGTSDDPSSGPYILAFKDLPSWAAAYKSCESKIISQCEEGARIGCAITASNKCQPPWWQSLIGWKSMDLKERERCEDIEMEACLVAAKEKCIDFAKEKCTTPFLNARIAVGEKEIMNKRVERMVHAASLPEESKWVYFIGSDNLGGSEPRVTNYRASQYLGTDSELQT
;
A
#
# COMPACT_ATOMS: atom_id res chain seq x y z
N MET A 1 8.67 65.90 12.81
CA MET A 1 8.36 64.75 13.69
C MET A 1 7.11 64.13 13.11
N ASP A 2 7.26 63.17 12.20
CA ASP A 2 6.12 62.53 11.52
C ASP A 2 5.51 61.43 12.43
N PRO A 3 4.21 61.50 12.76
CA PRO A 3 3.56 60.56 13.67
C PRO A 3 2.86 59.42 12.92
N SER A 4 3.56 58.73 12.01
CA SER A 4 2.96 57.64 11.21
C SER A 4 3.79 56.35 11.18
N LEU A 5 4.38 55.95 12.32
CA LEU A 5 4.76 54.55 12.51
C LEU A 5 3.47 53.74 12.68
N SER A 6 2.99 53.18 11.56
CA SER A 6 1.79 52.36 11.51
C SER A 6 1.91 51.18 12.48
N GLN A 7 0.83 50.99 13.24
CA GLN A 7 0.58 50.04 14.32
C GLN A 7 0.55 48.56 13.87
N ASN A 8 1.42 48.12 12.96
CA ASN A 8 1.43 46.74 12.49
C ASN A 8 2.51 45.89 13.19
N LEU A 9 2.58 46.00 14.51
CA LEU A 9 3.46 45.16 15.35
C LEU A 9 3.04 43.69 15.33
N GLU A 10 1.78 43.40 14.95
CA GLU A 10 1.24 42.05 14.79
C GLU A 10 1.89 41.30 13.61
N GLU A 11 2.17 42.00 12.51
CA GLU A 11 2.79 41.44 11.30
C GLU A 11 4.23 40.98 11.54
N TYR A 12 4.94 41.63 12.46
CA TYR A 12 6.28 41.27 12.94
C TYR A 12 6.27 40.42 14.22
N SER A 13 5.10 39.94 14.66
CA SER A 13 5.01 39.06 15.83
C SER A 13 5.77 37.75 15.60
N ALA A 14 6.37 37.20 16.66
CA ALA A 14 7.01 35.89 16.62
C ALA A 14 6.05 34.80 16.11
N SER A 15 4.75 34.90 16.39
CA SER A 15 3.75 33.96 15.87
C SER A 15 3.51 34.09 14.36
N SER A 16 3.64 35.30 13.80
CA SER A 16 3.50 35.60 12.37
C SER A 16 4.72 35.12 11.57
N THR A 17 5.90 35.17 12.20
CA THR A 17 7.19 34.80 11.57
C THR A 17 7.61 33.36 11.85
N THR A 18 6.94 32.64 12.77
CA THR A 18 7.25 31.24 13.08
C THR A 18 6.56 30.30 12.10
N ILE A 19 7.33 29.68 11.22
CA ILE A 19 6.87 28.53 10.43
C ILE A 19 6.87 27.31 11.36
N LYS A 20 5.67 26.86 11.76
CA LYS A 20 5.54 25.59 12.47
C LYS A 20 5.73 24.46 11.46
N PHE A 21 6.80 23.70 11.63
CA PHE A 21 6.92 22.43 10.95
C PHE A 21 5.81 21.50 11.43
N ASP A 22 5.22 20.77 10.49
CA ASP A 22 4.33 19.69 10.83
C ASP A 22 5.06 18.69 11.72
N ARG A 23 4.33 18.12 12.68
CA ARG A 23 4.89 17.05 13.51
C ARG A 23 5.34 15.93 12.57
N PRO A 24 6.50 15.30 12.85
CA PRO A 24 6.99 14.21 12.03
C PRO A 24 5.92 13.13 11.96
N LEU A 25 5.65 12.63 10.75
CA LEU A 25 4.74 11.52 10.57
C LEU A 25 5.26 10.32 11.37
N PRO A 26 4.41 9.64 12.14
CA PRO A 26 4.82 8.46 12.87
C PRO A 26 5.34 7.41 11.89
N LEU A 27 6.43 6.75 12.27
CA LEU A 27 7.01 5.69 11.45
C LEU A 27 5.99 4.55 11.27
N LEU A 28 5.84 4.07 10.04
CA LEU A 28 4.96 2.94 9.73
C LEU A 28 5.38 1.67 10.48
N ARG A 29 6.68 1.54 10.74
CA ARG A 29 7.28 0.41 11.45
C ARG A 29 8.21 0.92 12.55
N GLY A 30 8.09 0.31 13.73
CA GLY A 30 8.94 0.58 14.88
C GLY A 30 9.89 -0.59 15.16
N PRO A 31 10.98 -0.35 15.90
CA PRO A 31 11.88 -1.41 16.33
C PRO A 31 11.21 -2.28 17.41
N ILE A 32 11.31 -3.59 17.26
CA ILE A 32 10.92 -4.58 18.27
C ILE A 32 12.02 -5.63 18.43
N PRO A 33 12.13 -6.30 19.59
CA PRO A 33 13.13 -7.33 19.80
C PRO A 33 13.05 -8.42 18.72
N ALA A 34 14.21 -8.78 18.17
CA ALA A 34 14.33 -9.89 17.25
C ALA A 34 13.97 -11.21 17.96
N GLY A 35 13.26 -12.09 17.25
CA GLY A 35 12.96 -13.44 17.72
C GLY A 35 14.16 -14.37 17.54
N THR A 36 14.11 -15.54 18.17
CA THR A 36 15.18 -16.56 18.06
C THR A 36 15.31 -17.16 16.65
N SER A 37 14.25 -17.05 15.84
CA SER A 37 14.23 -17.49 14.44
C SER A 37 14.71 -16.43 13.45
N ASP A 38 14.96 -15.20 13.92
CA ASP A 38 15.46 -14.12 13.08
C ASP A 38 16.98 -14.20 12.92
N ASP A 39 17.48 -13.68 11.80
CA ASP A 39 18.92 -13.71 11.51
C ASP A 39 19.71 -12.92 12.57
N PRO A 40 20.60 -13.58 13.32
CA PRO A 40 21.39 -12.92 14.37
C PRO A 40 22.28 -11.80 13.84
N SER A 41 22.66 -11.84 12.55
CA SER A 41 23.52 -10.82 11.94
C SER A 41 22.81 -9.48 11.72
N SER A 42 21.48 -9.48 11.70
CA SER A 42 20.64 -8.29 11.53
C SER A 42 20.53 -7.42 12.80
N GLY A 43 21.08 -7.89 13.92
CA GLY A 43 21.09 -7.18 15.19
C GLY A 43 19.90 -7.52 16.11
N PRO A 44 19.85 -6.91 17.31
CA PRO A 44 18.90 -7.29 18.35
C PRO A 44 17.46 -6.79 18.10
N TYR A 45 17.25 -5.96 17.08
CA TYR A 45 15.95 -5.36 16.78
C TYR A 45 15.60 -5.50 15.30
N ILE A 46 14.32 -5.68 15.02
CA ILE A 46 13.75 -5.69 13.67
C ILE A 46 12.62 -4.67 13.57
N LEU A 47 12.31 -4.22 12.36
CA LEU A 47 11.21 -3.28 12.11
C LEU A 47 9.88 -4.01 11.89
N ALA A 48 8.87 -3.65 12.67
CA ALA A 48 7.53 -4.21 12.58
C ALA A 48 6.44 -3.16 12.63
N PHE A 49 5.30 -3.47 12.00
CA PHE A 49 4.06 -2.75 12.22
C PHE A 49 3.60 -2.94 13.66
N LYS A 50 3.01 -1.89 14.24
CA LYS A 50 2.52 -1.88 15.61
C LYS A 50 1.48 -2.97 15.88
N ASP A 51 0.62 -3.22 14.91
CA ASP A 51 -0.50 -4.17 14.99
C ASP A 51 -0.99 -4.52 13.58
N LEU A 52 -1.89 -5.51 13.49
CA LEU A 52 -2.50 -5.94 12.24
C LEU A 52 -3.28 -4.81 11.53
N PRO A 53 -4.08 -3.96 12.21
CA PRO A 53 -4.73 -2.82 11.57
C PRO A 53 -3.75 -1.85 10.90
N SER A 54 -2.62 -1.55 11.55
CA SER A 54 -1.58 -0.68 10.99
C SER A 54 -0.94 -1.30 9.74
N TRP A 55 -0.69 -2.61 9.75
CA TRP A 55 -0.22 -3.34 8.58
C TRP A 55 -1.24 -3.29 7.43
N ALA A 56 -2.51 -3.55 7.71
CA ALA A 56 -3.58 -3.58 6.70
C ALA A 56 -3.82 -2.19 6.09
N ALA A 57 -3.79 -1.14 6.91
CA ALA A 57 -3.89 0.24 6.45
C ALA A 57 -2.72 0.62 5.53
N ALA A 58 -1.49 0.23 5.90
CA ALA A 58 -0.31 0.47 5.08
C ALA A 58 -0.33 -0.33 3.77
N TYR A 59 -0.84 -1.57 3.79
CA TYR A 59 -1.01 -2.39 2.59
C TYR A 59 -1.99 -1.74 1.61
N LYS A 60 -3.17 -1.34 2.09
CA LYS A 60 -4.16 -0.62 1.28
C LYS A 60 -3.62 0.71 0.75
N SER A 61 -2.87 1.45 1.58
CA SER A 61 -2.23 2.69 1.15
C SER A 61 -1.19 2.47 0.05
N CYS A 62 -0.41 1.38 0.12
CA CYS A 62 0.49 0.96 -0.96
C CYS A 62 -0.29 0.72 -2.26
N GLU A 63 -1.35 -0.10 -2.20
CA GLU A 63 -2.16 -0.43 -3.38
C GLU A 63 -2.77 0.84 -3.98
N SER A 64 -3.48 1.65 -3.19
CA SER A 64 -4.10 2.89 -3.67
C SER A 64 -3.08 3.83 -4.32
N LYS A 65 -1.87 3.94 -3.74
CA LYS A 65 -0.84 4.84 -4.27
C LYS A 65 -0.28 4.33 -5.59
N ILE A 66 -0.01 3.03 -5.71
CA ILE A 66 0.48 2.44 -6.96
C ILE A 66 -0.60 2.52 -8.05
N ILE A 67 -1.86 2.21 -7.72
CA ILE A 67 -2.99 2.34 -8.65
C ILE A 67 -3.08 3.77 -9.16
N SER A 68 -3.11 4.76 -8.27
CA SER A 68 -3.22 6.17 -8.65
C SER A 68 -2.07 6.62 -9.57
N GLN A 69 -0.82 6.26 -9.25
CA GLN A 69 0.33 6.60 -10.10
C GLN A 69 0.29 5.88 -11.44
N CYS A 70 -0.15 4.63 -11.46
CA CYS A 70 -0.31 3.85 -12.68
C CYS A 70 -1.42 4.43 -13.57
N GLU A 71 -2.56 4.84 -13.01
CA GLU A 71 -3.66 5.48 -13.75
C GLU A 71 -3.26 6.83 -14.35
N GLU A 72 -2.49 7.65 -13.61
CA GLU A 72 -1.91 8.89 -14.13
C GLU A 72 -0.97 8.63 -15.32
N GLY A 73 -0.08 7.63 -15.19
CA GLY A 73 0.78 7.20 -16.30
C GLY A 73 0.00 6.64 -17.49
N ALA A 74 -1.04 5.86 -17.22
CA ALA A 74 -1.93 5.29 -18.23
C ALA A 74 -2.69 6.38 -18.98
N ARG A 75 -3.09 7.47 -18.32
CA ARG A 75 -3.75 8.60 -19.00
C ARG A 75 -2.87 9.19 -20.10
N ILE A 76 -1.58 9.38 -19.82
CA ILE A 76 -0.61 9.87 -20.79
C ILE A 76 -0.38 8.83 -21.90
N GLY A 77 -0.15 7.57 -21.52
CA GLY A 77 0.10 6.49 -22.49
C GLY A 77 -1.09 6.22 -23.42
N CYS A 78 -2.31 6.27 -22.89
CA CYS A 78 -3.54 6.11 -23.66
C CYS A 78 -3.80 7.28 -24.59
N ALA A 79 -3.53 8.52 -24.17
CA ALA A 79 -3.63 9.67 -25.08
C ALA A 79 -2.66 9.55 -26.27
N ILE A 80 -1.42 9.12 -26.03
CA ILE A 80 -0.44 8.86 -27.11
C ILE A 80 -0.92 7.73 -28.02
N THR A 81 -1.43 6.64 -27.44
CA THR A 81 -1.93 5.48 -28.20
C THR A 81 -3.14 5.85 -29.06
N ALA A 82 -4.09 6.59 -28.51
CA ALA A 82 -5.26 7.09 -29.22
C ALA A 82 -4.84 8.00 -30.38
N SER A 83 -3.95 8.97 -30.13
CA SER A 83 -3.42 9.87 -31.16
C SER A 83 -2.75 9.12 -32.31
N ASN A 84 -1.95 8.09 -32.01
CA ASN A 84 -1.29 7.27 -33.02
C ASN A 84 -2.29 6.42 -33.84
N LYS A 85 -3.34 5.88 -33.20
CA LYS A 85 -4.37 5.10 -33.89
C LYS A 85 -5.26 5.95 -34.79
N CYS A 86 -5.57 7.17 -34.36
CA CYS A 86 -6.44 8.09 -35.07
C CYS A 86 -5.69 9.03 -36.02
N GLN A 87 -4.37 8.85 -36.18
CA GLN A 87 -3.57 9.66 -37.09
C GLN A 87 -3.92 9.35 -38.55
N PRO A 88 -4.10 10.37 -39.41
CA PRO A 88 -4.25 10.15 -40.84
C PRO A 88 -2.96 9.55 -41.43
N PRO A 89 -3.07 8.83 -42.55
CA PRO A 89 -1.90 8.50 -43.36
C PRO A 89 -1.13 9.77 -43.76
N TRP A 90 0.19 9.75 -43.63
CA TRP A 90 1.09 10.87 -43.92
C TRP A 90 0.92 11.47 -45.33
N TRP A 91 0.52 10.66 -46.31
CA TRP A 91 0.32 11.10 -47.69
C TRP A 91 -0.90 12.03 -47.85
N GLN A 92 -1.90 11.96 -46.96
CA GLN A 92 -3.07 12.83 -47.04
C GLN A 92 -2.72 14.31 -46.82
N SER A 93 -1.72 14.60 -45.98
CA SER A 93 -1.21 15.96 -45.75
C SER A 93 -0.42 16.52 -46.94
N LEU A 94 0.08 15.67 -47.85
CA LEU A 94 0.86 16.11 -49.02
C LEU A 94 -0.02 16.47 -50.22
N ILE A 95 -1.24 15.92 -50.31
CA ILE A 95 -2.11 16.11 -51.47
C ILE A 95 -2.96 17.38 -51.36
N GLY A 96 -2.87 18.13 -50.24
CA GLY A 96 -3.64 19.37 -50.05
C GLY A 96 -5.16 19.14 -50.05
N TRP A 97 -5.61 17.89 -49.91
CA TRP A 97 -7.01 17.57 -49.69
C TRP A 97 -7.41 18.21 -48.36
N LYS A 98 -8.53 18.96 -48.39
CA LYS A 98 -9.05 19.80 -47.31
C LYS A 98 -8.65 19.33 -45.91
N SER A 99 -8.26 20.30 -45.07
CA SER A 99 -8.16 20.20 -43.62
C SER A 99 -8.99 19.02 -43.10
N MET A 100 -8.33 18.00 -42.56
CA MET A 100 -9.03 16.88 -41.92
C MET A 100 -10.16 17.40 -41.05
N ASP A 101 -11.25 16.65 -40.99
CA ASP A 101 -12.25 16.93 -39.98
C ASP A 101 -11.64 16.64 -38.60
N LEU A 102 -11.11 17.70 -37.97
CA LEU A 102 -10.53 17.64 -36.63
C LEU A 102 -11.54 17.07 -35.63
N LYS A 103 -12.84 17.24 -35.91
CA LYS A 103 -13.93 16.71 -35.10
C LYS A 103 -14.07 15.20 -35.20
N GLU A 104 -13.80 14.61 -36.37
CA GLU A 104 -13.79 13.14 -36.53
C GLU A 104 -12.58 12.53 -35.82
N ARG A 105 -11.43 13.20 -35.90
CA ARG A 105 -10.22 12.78 -35.18
C ARG A 105 -10.43 12.85 -33.68
N GLU A 106 -10.95 13.95 -33.16
CA GLU A 106 -11.24 14.13 -31.73
C GLU A 106 -12.17 13.01 -31.22
N ARG A 107 -13.26 12.70 -31.94
CA ARG A 107 -14.15 11.58 -31.58
C ARG A 107 -13.45 10.22 -31.58
N CYS A 108 -12.58 9.97 -32.54
CA CYS A 108 -11.80 8.73 -32.58
C CYS A 108 -10.87 8.66 -31.35
N GLU A 109 -10.17 9.76 -31.05
CA GLU A 109 -9.24 9.84 -29.92
C GLU A 109 -9.96 9.64 -28.59
N ASP A 110 -11.14 10.25 -28.40
CA ASP A 110 -11.96 10.08 -27.20
C ASP A 110 -12.36 8.61 -26.99
N ILE A 111 -12.85 7.93 -28.04
CA ILE A 111 -13.26 6.52 -27.98
C ILE A 111 -12.07 5.61 -27.67
N GLU A 112 -10.95 5.80 -28.37
CA GLU A 112 -9.74 4.99 -28.19
C GLU A 112 -9.10 5.23 -26.82
N MET A 113 -9.12 6.47 -26.33
CA MET A 113 -8.61 6.83 -25.02
C MET A 113 -9.46 6.21 -23.90
N GLU A 114 -10.79 6.30 -23.98
CA GLU A 114 -11.70 5.71 -23.00
C GLU A 114 -11.52 4.19 -22.92
N ALA A 115 -11.51 3.51 -24.07
CA ALA A 115 -11.30 2.06 -24.14
C ALA A 115 -9.93 1.65 -23.55
N CYS A 116 -8.88 2.41 -23.87
CA CYS A 116 -7.55 2.17 -23.31
C CYS A 116 -7.51 2.37 -21.79
N LEU A 117 -8.13 3.43 -21.28
CA LEU A 117 -8.17 3.74 -19.84
C LEU A 117 -8.89 2.67 -19.04
N VAL A 118 -10.03 2.16 -19.52
CA VAL A 118 -10.75 1.07 -18.86
C VAL A 118 -9.86 -0.17 -18.73
N ALA A 119 -9.20 -0.58 -19.81
CA ALA A 119 -8.28 -1.73 -19.79
C ALA A 119 -7.04 -1.48 -18.93
N ALA A 120 -6.56 -0.23 -18.84
CA ALA A 120 -5.41 0.12 -18.02
C ALA A 120 -5.73 0.07 -16.52
N LYS A 121 -6.94 0.46 -16.10
CA LYS A 121 -7.34 0.42 -14.68
C LYS A 121 -7.23 -0.98 -14.08
N GLU A 122 -7.72 -1.99 -14.79
CA GLU A 122 -7.63 -3.40 -14.35
C GLU A 122 -6.16 -3.82 -14.20
N LYS A 123 -5.33 -3.53 -15.20
CA LYS A 123 -3.88 -3.82 -15.14
C LYS A 123 -3.17 -3.08 -14.01
N CYS A 124 -3.59 -1.87 -13.69
CA CYS A 124 -3.03 -1.10 -12.58
C CYS A 124 -3.36 -1.73 -11.23
N ILE A 125 -4.55 -2.32 -11.06
CA ILE A 125 -4.94 -3.06 -9.85
C ILE A 125 -4.05 -4.31 -9.70
N ASP A 126 -3.89 -5.09 -10.76
CA ASP A 126 -3.05 -6.30 -10.74
C ASP A 126 -1.59 -5.96 -10.45
N PHE A 127 -1.07 -4.92 -11.10
CA PHE A 127 0.28 -4.44 -10.86
C PHE A 127 0.47 -3.99 -9.40
N ALA A 128 -0.50 -3.27 -8.83
CA ALA A 128 -0.44 -2.86 -7.43
C ALA A 128 -0.43 -4.06 -6.48
N LYS A 129 -1.30 -5.04 -6.70
CA LYS A 129 -1.32 -6.30 -5.94
C LYS A 129 0.02 -7.00 -6.02
N GLU A 130 0.59 -7.17 -7.22
CA GLU A 130 1.88 -7.81 -7.42
C GLU A 130 3.01 -7.11 -6.63
N LYS A 131 3.06 -5.78 -6.70
CA LYS A 131 4.12 -4.99 -6.05
C LYS A 131 3.95 -4.87 -4.54
N CYS A 132 2.73 -4.82 -4.03
CA CYS A 132 2.49 -4.68 -2.58
C CYS A 132 2.50 -6.04 -1.85
N THR A 133 2.06 -7.14 -2.47
CA THR A 133 1.87 -8.44 -1.79
C THR A 133 3.15 -8.95 -1.13
N THR A 134 4.20 -9.22 -1.90
CA THR A 134 5.41 -9.88 -1.38
C THR A 134 6.11 -9.08 -0.27
N PRO A 135 6.33 -7.75 -0.41
CA PRO A 135 6.94 -6.96 0.66
C PRO A 135 6.12 -6.96 1.95
N PHE A 136 4.80 -6.88 1.85
CA PHE A 136 3.92 -6.83 3.02
C PHE A 136 3.74 -8.19 3.68
N LEU A 137 3.67 -9.28 2.91
CA LEU A 137 3.67 -10.64 3.45
C LEU A 137 4.97 -10.97 4.20
N ASN A 138 6.09 -10.39 3.79
CA ASN A 138 7.38 -10.53 4.45
C ASN A 138 7.60 -9.54 5.61
N ALA A 139 6.74 -8.52 5.74
CA ALA A 139 6.83 -7.56 6.83
C ALA A 139 6.42 -8.19 8.17
N ARG A 140 6.95 -7.60 9.25
CA ARG A 140 6.68 -8.04 10.62
C ARG A 140 5.51 -7.29 11.22
N ILE A 141 4.70 -8.01 12.00
CA ILE A 141 3.60 -7.46 12.79
C ILE A 141 3.90 -7.78 14.25
N ALA A 142 3.85 -6.76 15.11
CA ALA A 142 3.93 -6.93 16.55
C ALA A 142 2.62 -7.53 17.05
N VAL A 143 2.73 -8.58 17.86
CA VAL A 143 1.58 -9.32 18.40
C VAL A 143 1.78 -9.53 19.89
N GLY A 144 0.77 -9.14 20.69
CA GLY A 144 0.80 -9.38 22.13
C GLY A 144 0.50 -10.84 22.47
N GLU A 145 1.13 -11.40 23.50
CA GLU A 145 0.94 -12.79 23.96
C GLU A 145 -0.53 -13.21 24.08
N LYS A 146 -1.40 -12.34 24.62
CA LYS A 146 -2.84 -12.62 24.74
C LYS A 146 -3.50 -12.87 23.37
N GLU A 147 -3.10 -12.11 22.37
CA GLU A 147 -3.61 -12.23 21.00
C GLU A 147 -3.11 -13.53 20.33
N ILE A 148 -1.86 -13.91 20.60
CA ILE A 148 -1.30 -15.21 20.16
C ILE A 148 -2.11 -16.36 20.76
N MET A 149 -2.37 -16.30 22.07
CA MET A 149 -3.12 -17.33 22.78
C MET A 149 -4.55 -17.46 22.23
N ASN A 150 -5.23 -16.33 21.99
CA ASN A 150 -6.54 -16.33 21.36
C ASN A 150 -6.50 -16.99 19.98
N LYS A 151 -5.56 -16.61 19.11
CA LYS A 151 -5.40 -17.25 17.78
C LYS A 151 -5.08 -18.74 17.85
N ARG A 152 -4.32 -19.17 18.86
CA ARG A 152 -4.01 -20.58 19.08
C ARG A 152 -5.27 -21.35 19.47
N VAL A 153 -6.08 -20.79 20.37
CA VAL A 153 -7.38 -21.35 20.78
C VAL A 153 -8.33 -21.41 19.58
N GLU A 154 -8.44 -20.35 18.78
CA GLU A 154 -9.26 -20.35 17.56
C GLU A 154 -8.85 -21.46 16.59
N ARG A 155 -7.54 -21.64 16.34
CA ARG A 155 -7.04 -22.75 15.50
C ARG A 155 -7.36 -24.12 16.10
N MET A 156 -7.25 -24.29 17.41
CA MET A 156 -7.61 -25.54 18.08
C MET A 156 -9.10 -25.84 17.97
N VAL A 157 -9.96 -24.83 18.15
CA VAL A 157 -11.42 -24.96 17.98
C VAL A 157 -11.78 -25.30 16.54
N HIS A 158 -11.17 -24.62 15.57
CA HIS A 158 -11.37 -24.92 14.14
C HIS A 158 -10.92 -26.35 13.80
N ALA A 159 -9.74 -26.76 14.26
CA ALA A 159 -9.23 -28.12 14.04
C ALA A 159 -10.12 -29.19 14.68
N ALA A 160 -10.64 -28.94 15.89
CA ALA A 160 -11.57 -29.85 16.57
C ALA A 160 -12.95 -29.94 15.89
N SER A 161 -13.28 -28.98 15.01
CA SER A 161 -14.54 -28.96 14.26
C SER A 161 -14.44 -29.64 12.89
N LEU A 162 -13.26 -30.15 12.51
CA LEU A 162 -13.03 -30.88 11.26
C LEU A 162 -13.19 -32.39 11.46
N PRO A 163 -13.73 -33.15 10.47
CA PRO A 163 -13.90 -34.60 10.56
C PRO A 163 -12.55 -35.33 10.75
N GLU A 164 -12.56 -36.42 11.52
CA GLU A 164 -11.42 -37.10 12.17
C GLU A 164 -10.27 -37.60 11.27
N GLU A 165 -10.38 -37.58 9.93
CA GLU A 165 -9.40 -38.22 9.04
C GLU A 165 -8.18 -37.36 8.64
N SER A 166 -7.78 -36.38 9.45
CA SER A 166 -6.62 -35.52 9.12
C SER A 166 -5.50 -35.57 10.17
N LYS A 167 -4.47 -36.35 9.83
CA LYS A 167 -3.24 -36.64 10.59
C LYS A 167 -2.37 -35.40 10.81
N TRP A 168 -2.59 -34.62 11.88
CA TRP A 168 -1.84 -33.38 12.14
C TRP A 168 -1.25 -33.23 13.55
N VAL A 169 -0.72 -34.33 14.11
CA VAL A 169 0.07 -34.35 15.37
C VAL A 169 1.30 -33.39 15.33
N TYR A 170 1.64 -32.79 14.19
CA TYR A 170 2.80 -31.92 14.02
C TYR A 170 2.62 -30.42 14.35
N PHE A 171 1.41 -29.92 14.65
CA PHE A 171 1.21 -28.48 14.87
C PHE A 171 1.25 -28.00 16.33
N ILE A 172 1.39 -28.89 17.30
CA ILE A 172 1.49 -28.52 18.72
C ILE A 172 2.96 -28.47 19.13
N GLY A 173 3.65 -27.40 18.73
CA GLY A 173 4.93 -27.02 19.34
C GLY A 173 4.69 -26.58 20.79
N SER A 174 5.15 -27.38 21.76
CA SER A 174 5.31 -26.92 23.15
C SER A 174 6.38 -25.85 23.20
N ASP A 175 6.10 -24.72 23.87
CA ASP A 175 7.10 -24.05 24.70
C ASP A 175 6.46 -23.02 25.64
N ASN A 176 6.71 -23.27 26.93
CA ASN A 176 6.82 -22.38 28.09
C ASN A 176 5.63 -21.54 28.59
N LEU A 177 4.93 -22.13 29.58
CA LEU A 177 4.31 -21.44 30.71
C LEU A 177 5.41 -20.81 31.59
N GLY A 178 5.52 -19.48 31.58
CA GLY A 178 6.35 -18.74 32.53
C GLY A 178 5.85 -17.30 32.64
N GLY A 179 5.30 -16.94 33.80
CA GLY A 179 4.79 -15.60 34.06
C GLY A 179 5.89 -14.55 33.93
N SER A 180 5.69 -13.60 33.02
CA SER A 180 6.38 -12.32 32.94
C SER A 180 5.48 -11.33 32.18
N GLU A 181 5.79 -10.03 32.28
CA GLU A 181 5.08 -8.95 31.55
C GLU A 181 4.74 -9.35 30.11
N PRO A 182 3.60 -8.89 29.55
CA PRO A 182 3.17 -9.29 28.22
C PRO A 182 4.29 -9.03 27.21
N ARG A 183 4.99 -10.09 26.79
CA ARG A 183 6.07 -9.94 25.81
C ARG A 183 5.44 -9.64 24.47
N VAL A 184 5.83 -8.52 23.87
CA VAL A 184 5.48 -8.25 22.48
C VAL A 184 6.35 -9.16 21.63
N THR A 185 5.69 -10.08 20.91
CA THR A 185 6.35 -10.97 19.95
C THR A 185 6.20 -10.40 18.54
N ASN A 186 6.87 -11.04 17.58
CA ASN A 186 6.78 -10.67 16.18
C ASN A 186 6.47 -11.88 15.30
N TYR A 187 5.62 -11.67 14.29
CA TYR A 187 5.36 -12.65 13.25
C TYR A 187 5.50 -12.02 11.89
N ARG A 188 5.94 -12.82 10.92
CA ARG A 188 5.78 -12.45 9.52
C ARG A 188 4.29 -12.41 9.19
N ALA A 189 3.84 -11.44 8.40
CA ALA A 189 2.43 -11.34 8.03
C ALA A 189 1.93 -12.64 7.37
N SER A 190 2.73 -13.28 6.51
CA SER A 190 2.40 -14.59 5.92
C SER A 190 2.16 -15.70 6.96
N GLN A 191 2.91 -15.70 8.06
CA GLN A 191 2.75 -16.68 9.14
C GLN A 191 1.53 -16.37 10.00
N TYR A 192 1.27 -15.08 10.22
CA TYR A 192 0.20 -14.61 11.08
C TYR A 192 -1.17 -14.78 10.40
N LEU A 193 -1.26 -14.49 9.10
CA LEU A 193 -2.49 -14.61 8.32
C LEU A 193 -2.82 -16.07 7.95
N GLY A 194 -1.83 -16.96 7.93
CA GLY A 194 -1.99 -18.37 7.53
C GLY A 194 -1.91 -18.54 6.01
N THR A 195 -1.68 -19.78 5.55
CA THR A 195 -1.56 -20.11 4.11
C THR A 195 -2.88 -20.07 3.34
N ASP A 196 -4.03 -19.93 4.02
CA ASP A 196 -5.37 -19.97 3.40
C ASP A 196 -6.25 -18.74 3.69
N SER A 197 -5.67 -17.62 4.12
CA SER A 197 -6.39 -16.36 3.94
C SER A 197 -6.11 -15.86 2.53
N GLU A 198 -6.99 -16.25 1.62
CA GLU A 198 -7.36 -15.37 0.52
C GLU A 198 -7.43 -13.95 1.12
N LEU A 199 -6.54 -13.06 0.67
CA LEU A 199 -6.78 -11.63 0.76
C LEU A 199 -8.06 -11.38 -0.04
N GLN A 200 -9.21 -11.64 0.58
CA GLN A 200 -10.52 -11.28 0.05
C GLN A 200 -10.61 -9.75 0.09
N THR A 201 -10.19 -9.15 -1.02
CA THR A 201 -10.85 -7.96 -1.57
C THR A 201 -12.11 -8.38 -2.29
#